data_AF-K1Z5T2-F1
#
_entry.id   AF-K1Z5T2-F1
#
_cell.length_a   1.000
_cell.length_b   1.000
_cell.length_c   1.000
_cell.angle_alpha   90.00
_cell.angle_beta   90.00
_cell.angle_gamma   90.00
#
_symmetry.space_group_name_H-M   'P 1'
#
loop_
_entity.id
_entity.type
_entity.pdbx_description
1 polymer ?
#
loop_
_entity_poly.entity_id
_entity_poly.type
_entity_poly.pdbx_seq_one_letter_code
_entity_poly.pdbx_strand_id
1 'polypeptide(L)'
;ARFVTAPPNWRDYLWMRFQQPVLSDRSLLPQTQAEAMVWNHFLKNGWENGAKQAVAIFTDNLNQMEQDMIGMILYRKLLAEHMVSAPFVATAELGVTGDASQLRINDQVLRITAQSEMQTNPKKWLPVITK
;
A
#
# COMPACT_ATOMS: atom_id res chain seq x y z
N ALA A 1 -6.80 9.55 -7.79
CA ALA A 1 -6.05 8.66 -8.70
C ALA A 1 -4.62 9.19 -8.87
N ARG A 2 -3.65 8.29 -9.06
CA ARG A 2 -2.23 8.65 -9.27
C ARG A 2 -1.64 7.82 -10.39
N PHE A 3 -0.63 8.35 -11.07
CA PHE A 3 0.16 7.57 -12.00
C PHE A 3 1.00 6.55 -11.25
N VAL A 4 0.95 5.30 -11.72
CA VAL A 4 1.81 4.21 -11.26
C VAL A 4 2.45 3.58 -12.49
N THR A 5 3.75 3.33 -12.43
CA THR A 5 4.52 2.71 -13.52
C THR A 5 4.41 1.19 -13.49
N ALA A 6 4.28 0.61 -12.29
CA ALA A 6 4.01 -0.81 -12.08
C ALA A 6 2.82 -0.94 -11.11
N PRO A 7 1.89 -1.88 -11.35
CA PRO A 7 0.82 -2.16 -10.40
C PRO A 7 1.40 -2.77 -9.11
N PRO A 8 0.79 -2.49 -7.94
CA PRO A 8 1.20 -3.09 -6.70
C PRO A 8 1.01 -4.61 -6.74
N ASN A 9 1.94 -5.34 -6.12
CA ASN A 9 1.93 -6.79 -6.03
C ASN A 9 1.58 -7.24 -4.60
N TRP A 10 1.07 -8.46 -4.42
CA TRP A 10 0.80 -9.04 -3.09
C TRP A 10 2.03 -9.03 -2.17
N ARG A 11 3.23 -9.09 -2.76
CA ARG A 11 4.51 -9.01 -2.05
C ARG A 11 4.69 -7.67 -1.35
N ASP A 12 4.16 -6.59 -1.90
CA ASP A 12 4.31 -5.25 -1.33
C ASP A 12 3.54 -5.12 0.00
N TYR A 13 2.49 -5.94 0.19
CA TYR A 13 1.71 -5.98 1.42
C TYR A 13 2.21 -7.05 2.39
N LEU A 14 2.45 -8.27 1.90
CA LEU A 14 2.69 -9.43 2.77
C LEU A 14 4.17 -9.69 3.06
N TRP A 15 5.08 -9.26 2.19
CA TRP A 15 6.51 -9.55 2.34
C TRP A 15 7.21 -8.50 3.20
N MET A 16 7.07 -8.64 4.52
CA MET A 16 7.72 -7.76 5.47
C MET A 16 9.21 -8.11 5.62
N ARG A 17 10.07 -7.10 5.50
CA ARG A 17 11.50 -7.24 5.73
C ARG A 17 11.81 -6.87 7.18
N PHE A 18 12.08 -7.86 8.00
CA PHE A 18 12.55 -7.65 9.36
C PHE A 18 14.08 -7.68 9.42
N GLN A 19 14.67 -6.76 10.18
CA GLN A 19 16.10 -6.79 10.47
C GLN A 19 16.38 -7.89 11.49
N GLN A 20 17.57 -8.48 11.43
CA GLN A 20 17.99 -9.44 12.44
C GLN A 20 18.12 -8.73 13.79
N PRO A 21 17.58 -9.30 14.88
CA PRO A 21 17.69 -8.69 16.20
C PRO A 21 19.14 -8.65 16.66
N VAL A 22 19.53 -7.52 17.26
CA VAL A 22 20.85 -7.35 17.88
C VAL A 22 20.83 -8.02 19.26
N LEU A 23 21.89 -8.76 19.58
CA LEU A 23 22.03 -9.36 20.91
C LEU A 23 22.19 -8.27 21.98
N SER A 24 21.52 -8.46 23.13
CA SER A 24 21.67 -7.57 24.28
C SER A 24 23.09 -7.63 24.85
N ASP A 25 23.53 -6.54 25.47
CA ASP A 25 24.82 -6.50 26.16
C ASP A 25 24.89 -7.59 27.25
N ARG A 26 26.07 -8.20 27.41
CA ARG A 26 26.30 -9.31 28.35
C ARG A 26 26.04 -8.92 29.81
N SER A 27 26.12 -7.63 30.10
CA SER A 27 25.81 -7.04 31.41
C SER A 27 24.36 -7.25 31.85
N LEU A 28 23.43 -7.45 30.91
CA LEU A 28 21.99 -7.64 31.18
C LEU A 28 21.61 -9.10 31.41
N LEU A 29 22.56 -10.04 31.31
CA LEU A 29 22.30 -11.44 31.55
C LEU A 29 22.15 -11.72 33.05
N PRO A 30 21.22 -12.61 33.44
CA PRO A 30 21.04 -12.95 34.86
C PRO A 30 22.30 -13.59 35.44
N GLN A 31 22.73 -13.13 36.61
CA GLN A 31 23.92 -13.65 37.28
C GLN A 31 23.56 -14.65 38.38
N THR A 32 22.38 -14.48 38.98
CA THR A 32 21.89 -15.33 40.07
C THR A 32 20.78 -16.28 39.61
N GLN A 33 20.61 -17.40 40.31
CA GLN A 33 19.56 -18.38 39.99
C GLN A 33 18.14 -17.82 40.14
N ALA A 34 17.93 -16.90 41.08
CA ALA A 34 16.65 -16.22 41.25
C ALA A 34 16.31 -15.31 40.07
N GLU A 35 17.27 -14.51 39.60
CA GLU A 35 17.12 -13.68 38.40
C GLU A 35 16.91 -14.53 37.14
N ALA A 36 17.61 -15.66 37.02
CA ALA A 36 17.46 -16.57 35.89
C ALA A 36 16.03 -17.15 35.80
N MET A 37 15.39 -17.46 36.94
CA MET A 37 13.99 -17.92 36.96
C MET A 37 13.04 -16.85 36.43
N VAL A 38 13.20 -15.60 36.88
CA VAL A 38 12.37 -14.47 36.44
C VAL A 38 12.63 -14.14 34.97
N TRP A 39 13.89 -14.13 34.56
CA TRP A 39 14.31 -13.92 33.17
C TRP A 39 13.66 -14.93 32.24
N ASN A 40 13.76 -16.22 32.55
CA ASN A 40 13.20 -17.29 31.71
C ASN A 40 11.67 -17.21 31.63
N HIS A 41 11.00 -16.80 32.71
CA HIS A 41 9.55 -16.59 32.71
C HIS A 41 9.14 -15.47 31.74
N PHE A 42 9.76 -14.30 31.85
CA PHE A 42 9.47 -13.16 30.97
C PHE A 42 9.95 -13.37 29.53
N LEU A 43 11.03 -14.12 29.33
CA LEU A 43 11.50 -14.51 28.00
C LEU A 43 10.45 -15.34 27.27
N LYS A 44 9.85 -16.32 27.95
CA LYS A 44 8.75 -17.11 27.39
C LYS A 44 7.54 -16.23 27.05
N ASN A 45 7.15 -15.35 27.96
CA ASN A 45 6.03 -14.43 27.74
C ASN A 45 6.31 -13.47 26.56
N GLY A 46 7.53 -12.94 26.47
CA GLY A 46 7.97 -12.08 25.38
C GLY A 46 7.96 -12.81 24.04
N TRP A 47 8.37 -14.09 24.02
CA TRP A 47 8.29 -14.93 22.83
C TRP A 47 6.85 -15.14 22.35
N GLU A 48 5.94 -15.51 23.26
CA GLU A 48 4.52 -15.68 22.94
C GLU A 48 3.87 -14.37 22.47
N ASN A 49 4.20 -13.25 23.12
CA ASN A 49 3.71 -11.93 22.72
C ASN A 49 4.26 -11.50 21.37
N GLY A 50 5.54 -11.76 21.08
CA GLY A 50 6.15 -11.48 19.78
C GLY A 50 5.50 -12.30 18.66
N ALA A 51 5.20 -13.58 18.91
CA ALA A 51 4.47 -14.42 17.97
C ALA A 51 3.06 -13.89 17.70
N LYS A 52 2.31 -13.51 18.75
CA LYS A 52 0.98 -12.90 18.61
C LYS A 52 1.04 -11.58 17.84
N GLN A 53 2.05 -10.75 18.13
CA GLN A 53 2.26 -9.48 17.45
C GLN A 53 2.56 -9.70 15.97
N ALA A 54 3.40 -10.67 15.61
CA ALA A 54 3.70 -11.00 14.22
C ALA A 54 2.43 -11.42 13.45
N VAL A 55 1.57 -12.23 14.07
CA VAL A 55 0.28 -12.63 13.49
C VAL A 55 -0.66 -11.44 13.31
N ALA A 56 -0.71 -10.53 14.29
CA ALA A 56 -1.52 -9.32 14.20
C ALA A 56 -1.07 -8.44 13.02
N ILE A 57 0.24 -8.16 12.92
CA ILE A 57 0.79 -7.37 11.82
C ILE A 57 0.51 -8.03 10.46
N PHE A 58 0.65 -9.36 10.37
CA PHE A 58 0.32 -10.09 9.15
C PHE A 58 -1.16 -9.94 8.76
N THR A 59 -2.06 -10.04 9.74
CA THR A 59 -3.50 -9.90 9.54
C THR A 59 -3.86 -8.49 9.09
N ASP A 60 -3.27 -7.46 9.69
CA ASP A 60 -3.49 -6.06 9.32
C ASP A 60 -3.05 -5.80 7.87
N ASN A 61 -1.88 -6.30 7.49
CA ASN A 61 -1.38 -6.17 6.12
C ASN A 61 -2.25 -6.92 5.11
N LEU A 62 -2.79 -8.08 5.49
CA LEU A 62 -3.72 -8.84 4.66
C LEU A 62 -5.03 -8.06 4.45
N ASN A 63 -5.58 -7.48 5.52
CA ASN A 63 -6.79 -6.66 5.46
C ASN A 63 -6.58 -5.42 4.58
N GLN A 64 -5.40 -4.79 4.66
CA GLN A 64 -5.06 -3.65 3.81
C GLN A 64 -5.03 -4.06 2.32
N MET A 65 -4.41 -5.19 2.00
CA MET A 65 -4.38 -5.72 0.63
C MET A 65 -5.79 -6.01 0.10
N GLU A 66 -6.63 -6.65 0.93
CA GLU A 66 -8.02 -6.96 0.57
C GLU A 66 -8.83 -5.68 0.33
N GLN A 67 -8.72 -4.70 1.23
CA GLN A 67 -9.39 -3.42 1.11
C GLN A 67 -8.99 -2.67 -0.18
N ASP A 68 -7.71 -2.63 -0.50
CA ASP A 68 -7.22 -1.97 -1.71
C ASP A 68 -7.71 -2.69 -2.99
N MET A 69 -7.70 -4.03 -2.98
CA MET A 69 -8.19 -4.83 -4.10
C MET A 69 -9.70 -4.63 -4.32
N ILE A 70 -10.49 -4.78 -3.26
CA ILE A 70 -11.95 -4.59 -3.31
C ILE A 70 -12.28 -3.15 -3.69
N GLY A 71 -11.56 -2.17 -3.15
CA GLY A 71 -11.73 -0.75 -3.49
C GLY A 71 -11.51 -0.47 -4.98
N MET A 72 -10.48 -1.05 -5.59
CA MET A 72 -10.24 -0.91 -7.04
C MET A 72 -11.31 -1.61 -7.89
N ILE A 73 -11.81 -2.77 -7.46
CA ILE A 73 -12.93 -3.47 -8.13
C ILE A 73 -14.21 -2.64 -8.03
N LEU A 74 -14.51 -2.12 -6.84
CA LEU A 74 -15.65 -1.27 -6.59
C LEU A 74 -15.60 -0.01 -7.45
N TYR A 75 -14.44 0.67 -7.50
CA TYR A 75 -14.24 1.81 -8.39
C TYR A 75 -14.56 1.47 -9.85
N ARG A 76 -14.08 0.33 -10.36
CA ARG A 76 -14.39 -0.10 -11.74
C ARG A 76 -15.88 -0.34 -11.97
N LYS A 77 -16.59 -0.93 -11.00
CA LYS A 77 -18.04 -1.13 -11.06
C LYS A 77 -18.78 0.21 -11.09
N LEU A 78 -18.49 1.09 -10.14
CA LEU A 78 -19.12 2.41 -10.04
C LEU A 78 -18.83 3.30 -11.24
N LEU A 79 -17.65 3.16 -11.85
CA LEU A 79 -17.30 3.84 -13.09
C LEU A 79 -18.18 3.36 -14.26
N ALA A 80 -18.43 2.06 -14.37
CA ALA A 80 -19.34 1.52 -15.39
C ALA A 80 -20.78 2.00 -15.18
N GLU A 81 -21.19 2.12 -13.92
CA GLU A 81 -22.51 2.63 -13.49
C GLU A 81 -22.62 4.17 -13.54
N HIS A 82 -21.57 4.89 -13.96
CA HIS A 82 -21.52 6.36 -14.00
C HIS A 82 -21.75 7.05 -12.63
N MET A 83 -21.51 6.32 -11.54
CA MET A 83 -21.58 6.84 -10.16
C MET A 83 -20.27 7.53 -9.73
N VAL A 84 -19.16 7.26 -10.41
CA VAL A 84 -17.85 7.91 -10.17
C VAL A 84 -17.29 8.39 -11.51
N SER A 85 -16.70 9.58 -11.53
CA SER A 85 -16.04 10.12 -12.72
C SER A 85 -14.64 9.52 -12.94
N ALA A 86 -14.29 9.28 -14.21
CA ALA A 86 -12.92 8.94 -14.58
C ALA A 86 -12.00 10.14 -14.33
N PRO A 87 -10.73 9.92 -13.93
CA PRO A 87 -9.77 11.00 -13.84
C PRO A 87 -9.48 11.53 -15.25
N PHE A 88 -9.42 12.86 -15.38
CA PHE A 88 -9.08 13.48 -16.65
C PHE A 88 -7.57 13.73 -16.71
N VAL A 89 -6.93 13.19 -17.75
CA VAL A 89 -5.49 13.34 -18.00
C VAL A 89 -5.31 14.28 -19.19
N ALA A 90 -4.66 15.42 -18.96
CA ALA A 90 -4.20 16.31 -20.02
C ALA A 90 -2.81 15.88 -20.49
N THR A 91 -2.63 15.86 -21.80
CA THR A 91 -1.37 15.54 -22.47
C THR A 91 -0.84 16.78 -23.18
N ALA A 92 0.41 17.16 -22.91
CA ALA A 92 1.09 18.25 -23.61
C ALA A 92 2.29 17.68 -24.37
N GLU A 93 2.25 17.80 -25.70
CA GLU A 93 3.37 17.39 -26.57
C GLU A 93 4.30 18.58 -26.77
N LEU A 94 5.55 18.44 -26.33
CA LEU A 94 6.56 19.49 -26.39
C LEU A 94 7.51 19.30 -27.59
N GLY A 95 7.39 18.17 -28.32
CA GLY A 95 8.17 17.89 -29.52
C GLY A 95 9.63 17.63 -29.19
N VAL A 96 10.54 18.52 -29.61
CA VAL A 96 11.97 18.43 -29.31
C VAL A 96 12.32 19.49 -28.26
N THR A 97 12.72 19.05 -27.08
CA THR A 97 13.08 19.93 -25.96
C THR A 97 14.53 19.67 -25.55
N GLY A 98 15.31 20.70 -25.26
CA GLY A 98 16.72 20.52 -24.87
C GLY A 98 17.46 21.82 -24.57
N ASP A 99 18.65 21.67 -24.00
CA ASP A 99 19.63 22.74 -23.78
C ASP A 99 20.96 22.42 -24.51
N ALA A 100 22.02 23.18 -24.26
CA ALA A 100 23.32 22.97 -24.89
C ALA A 100 23.99 21.61 -24.54
N SER A 101 23.47 20.89 -23.54
CA SER A 101 24.04 19.64 -23.00
C SER A 101 23.12 18.42 -23.10
N GLN A 102 21.81 18.63 -23.28
CA GLN A 102 20.81 17.56 -23.31
C GLN A 102 19.75 17.82 -24.37
N LEU A 103 19.38 16.76 -25.11
CA LEU A 103 18.32 16.78 -26.12
C LEU A 103 17.31 15.66 -25.81
N ARG A 104 16.03 16.01 -25.77
CA ARG A 104 14.90 15.10 -25.65
C ARG A 104 14.08 15.17 -26.94
N ILE A 105 13.80 14.02 -27.53
CA ILE A 105 13.00 13.88 -28.75
C ILE A 105 11.66 13.24 -28.36
N ASN A 106 10.57 13.74 -28.93
CA ASN A 106 9.19 13.33 -28.61
C ASN A 106 8.84 13.51 -27.13
N ASP A 107 9.18 14.67 -26.57
CA ASP A 107 8.90 14.97 -25.17
C ASP A 107 7.39 15.18 -24.95
N GLN A 108 6.83 14.50 -23.96
CA GLN A 108 5.41 14.52 -23.61
C GLN A 108 5.24 14.65 -22.11
N VAL A 109 4.36 15.54 -21.69
CA VAL A 109 4.00 15.75 -20.29
C VAL A 109 2.56 15.32 -20.06
N LEU A 110 2.37 14.39 -19.14
CA LEU A 110 1.05 13.89 -18.73
C LEU A 110 0.72 14.47 -17.34
N ARG A 111 -0.47 15.07 -17.19
CA ARG A 111 -0.95 15.59 -15.90
C ARG A 111 -2.40 15.23 -15.67
N ILE A 112 -2.71 14.70 -14.48
CA ILE A 112 -4.10 14.55 -14.03
C ILE A 112 -4.62 15.94 -13.66
N THR A 113 -5.57 16.45 -14.43
CA THR A 113 -6.16 17.79 -14.23
C THR A 113 -7.50 17.74 -13.49
N ALA A 114 -8.19 16.59 -13.50
CA ALA A 114 -9.36 16.35 -12.66
C ALA A 114 -9.25 15.00 -11.95
N GLN A 115 -9.50 14.99 -10.65
CA GLN A 115 -9.56 13.77 -9.86
C GLN A 115 -10.92 13.08 -10.06
N SER A 116 -10.97 11.78 -9.74
CA SER A 116 -12.23 11.06 -9.68
C SER A 116 -13.08 11.56 -8.52
N GLU A 117 -14.33 11.87 -8.81
CA GLU A 117 -15.32 12.37 -7.86
C GLU A 117 -16.61 11.54 -7.94
N MET A 118 -17.34 11.47 -6.84
CA MET A 118 -18.65 10.81 -6.82
C MET A 118 -19.70 11.69 -7.50
N GLN A 119 -20.50 11.09 -8.37
CA GLN A 119 -21.62 11.75 -9.03
C GLN A 119 -22.81 11.81 -8.09
N THR A 120 -23.13 12.99 -7.57
CA THR A 120 -24.23 13.20 -6.62
C THR A 120 -25.62 13.16 -7.27
N ASN A 121 -25.73 13.29 -8.59
CA ASN A 121 -27.00 13.25 -9.29
C ASN A 121 -27.38 11.82 -9.73
N PRO A 122 -28.40 11.19 -9.10
CA PRO A 122 -28.77 9.81 -9.37
C PRO A 122 -29.37 9.60 -10.77
N LYS A 123 -29.87 10.64 -11.44
CA LYS A 123 -30.40 10.52 -12.82
C LYS A 123 -29.33 10.20 -13.86
N LYS A 124 -28.05 10.42 -13.52
CA LYS A 124 -26.92 10.13 -14.39
C LYS A 124 -26.38 8.70 -14.20
N TRP A 125 -26.90 7.97 -13.22
CA TRP A 125 -26.45 6.62 -12.92
C TRP A 125 -27.10 5.63 -13.86
N LEU A 126 -26.34 4.63 -14.29
CA LEU A 126 -26.82 3.54 -15.14
C LEU A 126 -26.91 2.26 -14.29
N PRO A 127 -28.10 1.63 -14.20
CA PRO A 127 -28.23 0.38 -13.48
C PRO A 127 -27.54 -0.76 -14.26
N VAL A 128 -26.88 -1.67 -13.56
CA VAL A 128 -26.39 -2.92 -14.16
C VAL A 128 -27.57 -3.86 -14.34
N ILE A 129 -28.02 -4.04 -15.58
CA ILE A 129 -29.04 -5.02 -15.93
C ILE A 129 -28.34 -6.32 -16.34
N THR A 130 -28.18 -7.25 -15.40
CA THR A 130 -27.80 -8.63 -15.71
C THR A 130 -29.01 -9.42 -16.19
N LYS A 131 -28.90 -10.06 -17.36
CA LYS A 131 -29.89 -10.99 -17.91
C LYS A 131 -29.89 -12.32 -17.15
#